data_AF-A0A353R773-F1
#
_entry.id   AF-A0A353R773-F1
#
_cell.length_a   1.000
_cell.length_b   1.000
_cell.length_c   1.000
_cell.angle_alpha   90.00
_cell.angle_beta   90.00
_cell.angle_gamma   90.00
#
_symmetry.space_group_name_H-M   'P 1'
#
loop_
_entity.id
_entity.type
_entity.pdbx_description
1 polymer ?
#
loop_
_entity_poly.entity_id
_entity_poly.type
_entity_poly.pdbx_seq_one_letter_code
_entity_poly.pdbx_strand_id
1 'polypeptide(L)'
;MEQTRVMDVEKQGDTYTVILLDHRNRYRVIRTRMFINALGQNGEEFARKLGYITGIYPVRHQAFITKRLPLLGKGGKALDMLIDRRSYKGFSAVYGQQLADTGQIIA
;
A
#
# COMPACT_ATOMS: atom_id res chain seq x y z
N MET A 1 4.04 18.27 -4.22
CA MET A 1 5.11 18.16 -3.20
C MET A 1 5.42 16.68 -3.06
N GLU A 2 6.62 16.27 -3.44
CA GLU A 2 7.07 14.88 -3.30
C GLU A 2 8.06 14.78 -2.12
N GLN A 3 8.31 13.57 -1.61
CA GLN A 3 9.27 13.30 -0.53
C GLN A 3 9.03 14.12 0.75
N THR A 4 7.76 14.27 1.14
CA THR A 4 7.36 14.97 2.36
C THR A 4 6.67 13.97 3.28
N ARG A 5 6.90 14.08 4.59
CA ARG A 5 6.29 13.22 5.61
C ARG A 5 5.36 14.04 6.49
N VAL A 6 4.20 13.49 6.84
CA VAL A 6 3.36 14.05 7.90
C VAL A 6 4.02 13.71 9.22
N MET A 7 4.22 14.72 10.07
CA MET A 7 4.80 14.59 11.40
C MET A 7 3.73 14.72 12.48
N ASP A 8 2.72 15.56 12.24
CA ASP A 8 1.63 15.74 13.18
C ASP A 8 0.35 16.25 12.52
N VAL A 9 -0.78 16.00 13.19
CA VAL A 9 -2.08 16.56 12.82
C VAL A 9 -2.88 16.90 14.07
N GLU A 10 -3.48 18.08 14.07
CA GLU A 10 -4.38 18.54 15.12
C GLU A 10 -5.62 19.18 14.50
N LYS A 11 -6.79 18.96 15.09
CA LYS A 11 -8.03 19.65 14.71
C LYS A 11 -8.26 20.85 15.64
N GLN A 12 -8.34 22.04 15.06
CA GLN A 12 -8.62 23.29 15.76
C GLN A 12 -9.89 23.92 15.16
N GLY A 13 -11.03 23.75 15.85
CA GLY A 13 -12.33 24.20 15.35
C GLY A 13 -12.74 23.50 14.05
N ASP A 14 -12.90 24.27 12.98
CA ASP A 14 -13.27 23.81 11.63
C ASP A 14 -12.06 23.58 10.71
N THR A 15 -10.84 23.69 11.23
CA THR A 15 -9.60 23.49 10.48
C THR A 15 -8.71 22.43 11.10
N TYR A 16 -7.82 21.90 10.27
CA TYR A 16 -6.75 21.01 10.63
C TYR A 16 -5.42 21.74 10.45
N THR A 17 -4.56 21.65 11.45
CA THR A 17 -3.16 22.06 11.38
C THR A 17 -2.32 20.79 11.18
N VAL A 18 -1.57 20.74 10.08
CA VAL A 18 -0.74 19.60 9.70
C VAL A 18 0.72 20.03 9.67
N ILE A 19 1.58 19.32 10.39
CA ILE A 19 3.03 19.55 10.37
C ILE A 19 3.66 18.56 9.40
N LEU A 20 4.45 19.07 8.47
CA LEU A 20 5.14 18.33 7.44
C LEU A 20 6.66 18.47 7.59
N LEU A 21 7.40 17.42 7.27
CA LEU A 21 8.86 17.42 7.14
C LEU A 21 9.23 17.18 5.68
N ASP A 22 9.93 18.13 5.05
CA ASP A 22 10.43 17.98 3.68
C ASP A 22 11.76 17.20 3.61
N HIS A 23 12.18 16.82 2.41
CA HIS A 23 13.46 16.13 2.15
C HIS A 23 14.71 16.91 2.56
N ARG A 24 14.59 18.21 2.88
CA ARG A 24 15.67 19.07 3.38
C ARG A 24 15.60 19.23 4.90
N ASN A 25 14.83 18.39 5.59
CA ASN A 25 14.57 18.45 7.02
C ASN A 25 13.96 19.78 7.49
N ARG A 26 13.19 20.45 6.64
CA ARG A 26 12.49 21.68 7.03
C ARG A 26 11.05 21.37 7.38
N TYR A 27 10.62 21.91 8.52
CA TYR A 27 9.23 21.85 8.93
C TYR A 27 8.39 22.85 8.12
N ARG A 28 7.20 22.40 7.70
CA ARG A 28 6.17 23.24 7.08
C ARG A 28 4.85 22.99 7.76
N VAL A 29 4.10 24.05 8.03
CA VAL A 29 2.76 23.97 8.62
C VAL A 29 1.73 24.27 7.55
N ILE A 30 0.75 23.39 7.40
CA ILE A 30 -0.40 23.59 6.52
C ILE A 30 -1.66 23.69 7.37
N ARG A 31 -2.47 24.72 7.12
CA ARG A 31 -3.83 24.84 7.66
C ARG A 31 -4.83 24.58 6.55
N THR A 32 -5.76 23.67 6.79
CA THR A 32 -6.76 23.26 5.81
C THR A 32 -8.09 22.93 6.48
N ARG A 33 -9.21 23.14 5.80
CA ARG A 33 -10.54 22.70 6.29
C ARG A 33 -10.74 21.20 6.18
N MET A 34 -9.96 20.53 5.33
CA MET A 34 -10.09 19.10 5.04
C MET A 34 -8.74 18.41 5.12
N PHE A 35 -8.67 17.34 5.91
CA PHE A 35 -7.54 16.44 6.01
C PHE A 35 -7.99 15.02 5.64
N ILE A 36 -7.38 14.44 4.59
CA ILE A 36 -7.65 13.08 4.13
C ILE A 36 -6.47 12.21 4.52
N ASN A 37 -6.71 11.24 5.40
CA ASN A 37 -5.69 10.29 5.84
C ASN A 37 -5.63 9.08 4.88
N ALA A 38 -4.63 9.07 4.00
CA ALA A 38 -4.37 7.99 3.04
C ALA A 38 -2.96 7.38 3.25
N LEU A 39 -2.49 7.32 4.50
CA LEU A 39 -1.11 6.95 4.86
C LEU A 39 -0.87 5.43 5.01
N GLY A 40 -1.79 4.60 4.52
CA GLY A 40 -1.72 3.14 4.62
C GLY A 40 -1.63 2.67 6.08
N GLN A 41 -0.71 1.74 6.36
CA GLN A 41 -0.51 1.18 7.70
C GLN A 41 -0.12 2.24 8.77
N ASN A 42 0.49 3.35 8.35
CA ASN A 42 0.90 4.43 9.26
C ASN A 42 -0.25 5.40 9.56
N GLY A 43 -1.39 5.27 8.89
CA GLY A 43 -2.54 6.17 9.07
C GLY A 43 -3.14 6.11 10.47
N GLU A 44 -3.06 4.97 11.15
CA GLU A 44 -3.62 4.78 12.50
C GLU A 44 -2.99 5.74 13.52
N GLU A 45 -1.70 6.05 13.40
CA GLU A 45 -1.02 7.00 14.29
C GLU A 45 -1.71 8.37 14.28
N PHE A 46 -1.96 8.91 13.09
CA PHE A 46 -2.58 10.23 12.92
C PHE A 46 -4.09 10.20 13.21
N ALA A 47 -4.76 9.09 12.90
CA ALA A 47 -6.18 8.91 13.24
C ALA A 47 -6.39 8.96 14.76
N ARG A 48 -5.52 8.32 15.54
CA ARG A 48 -5.56 8.32 17.01
C ARG A 48 -5.38 9.70 17.61
N LYS A 49 -4.49 10.53 17.06
CA LYS A 49 -4.33 11.93 17.49
C LYS A 49 -5.59 12.77 17.32
N LEU A 50 -6.42 12.41 16.35
CA LEU A 50 -7.72 13.03 16.10
C LEU A 50 -8.87 12.36 16.87
N GLY A 51 -8.58 11.39 17.74
CA GLY A 51 -9.56 10.68 18.56
C GLY A 51 -10.25 9.50 17.87
N TYR A 52 -9.75 9.05 16.72
CA TYR A 52 -10.33 7.92 15.98
C TYR A 52 -9.48 6.64 16.15
N ILE A 53 -10.17 5.51 16.25
CA ILE A 53 -9.55 4.18 16.23
C ILE A 53 -9.99 3.53 14.92
N THR A 54 -9.05 3.25 14.01
CA THR A 54 -9.40 2.70 12.69
C THR A 54 -9.46 1.17 12.67
N GLY A 55 -8.88 0.50 13.67
CA GLY A 55 -8.82 -0.96 13.72
C GLY A 55 -7.93 -1.59 12.64
N ILE A 56 -6.99 -0.82 12.06
CA ILE A 56 -6.04 -1.34 11.08
C ILE A 56 -5.10 -2.36 11.76
N TYR A 57 -5.01 -3.55 11.16
CA TYR A 57 -4.07 -4.60 11.53
C TYR A 57 -3.19 -4.94 10.32
N PRO A 58 -1.96 -4.39 10.24
CA PRO A 58 -1.03 -4.71 9.16
C PRO A 58 -0.66 -6.19 9.21
N VAL A 59 -0.83 -6.88 8.09
CA VAL A 59 -0.44 -8.29 7.95
C VAL A 59 0.75 -8.42 7.01
N ARG A 60 1.65 -9.34 7.34
CA ARG A 60 2.77 -9.67 6.45
C ARG A 60 2.25 -10.51 5.28
N HIS A 61 2.66 -10.14 4.08
CA HIS A 61 2.42 -10.89 2.85
C HIS A 61 3.75 -11.05 2.13
N GLN A 62 3.99 -12.23 1.55
CA GLN A 62 5.20 -12.53 0.78
C GLN A 62 4.78 -13.12 -0.55
N ALA A 63 5.58 -12.85 -1.57
CA ALA A 63 5.42 -13.46 -2.88
C ALA A 63 6.81 -13.80 -3.44
N PHE A 64 6.87 -14.86 -4.22
CA PHE A 64 8.07 -15.34 -4.90
C PHE A 64 8.05 -14.91 -6.35
N ILE A 65 9.22 -14.55 -6.90
CA ILE A 65 9.39 -14.25 -8.31
C ILE A 65 10.24 -15.35 -8.93
N THR A 66 9.70 -16.06 -9.91
CA THR A 66 10.43 -17.14 -10.61
C THR A 66 11.20 -16.59 -11.80
N LYS A 67 12.11 -17.38 -12.39
CA LYS A 67 12.55 -17.15 -13.77
C LYS A 67 11.37 -17.33 -14.73
N ARG A 68 11.49 -16.83 -15.96
CA ARG A 68 10.47 -16.99 -17.00
C ARG A 68 10.18 -18.47 -17.24
N LEU A 69 8.91 -18.85 -17.13
CA LEU A 69 8.41 -20.18 -17.50
C LEU A 69 7.73 -20.13 -18.88
N PRO A 70 8.41 -20.52 -19.98
CA PRO A 70 7.92 -20.31 -21.35
C PRO A 70 6.69 -21.15 -21.73
N LEU A 71 6.41 -22.22 -20.98
CA LEU A 71 5.29 -23.14 -21.24
C LEU A 71 4.05 -22.84 -20.38
N LEU A 72 4.07 -21.77 -19.57
CA LEU A 72 3.03 -21.54 -18.58
C LEU A 72 1.71 -21.04 -19.21
N GLY A 73 1.78 -20.28 -20.30
CA GLY A 73 0.59 -19.79 -21.02
C GLY A 73 0.41 -20.42 -22.40
N LYS A 74 -0.85 -20.50 -22.86
CA LYS A 74 -1.20 -21.17 -24.11
C LYS A 74 -0.68 -20.39 -25.32
N GLY A 75 0.14 -21.04 -26.15
CA GLY A 75 0.64 -20.46 -27.39
C GLY A 75 1.52 -19.21 -27.18
N GLY A 76 2.31 -19.18 -26.10
CA GLY A 76 3.19 -18.05 -25.78
C GLY A 76 2.50 -16.81 -25.21
N LYS A 77 1.19 -16.86 -24.99
CA LYS A 77 0.43 -15.79 -24.30
C LYS A 77 0.76 -15.77 -22.81
N ALA A 78 0.58 -14.61 -22.18
CA ALA A 78 0.61 -14.53 -20.72
C ALA A 78 -0.50 -15.43 -20.13
N LEU A 79 -0.19 -16.09 -19.01
CA LEU A 79 -1.20 -16.79 -18.22
C LEU A 79 -2.10 -15.77 -17.55
N ASP A 80 -3.42 -16.03 -17.48
CA ASP A 80 -4.33 -15.22 -16.67
C ASP A 80 -3.99 -15.34 -15.18
N MET A 81 -4.50 -14.42 -14.35
CA MET A 81 -4.39 -14.58 -12.90
C MET A 81 -5.11 -15.85 -12.46
N LEU A 82 -4.38 -16.75 -11.80
CA LEU A 82 -4.94 -17.96 -11.21
C LEU A 82 -4.97 -17.85 -9.69
N ILE A 83 -6.07 -18.26 -9.09
CA ILE A 83 -6.22 -18.36 -7.64
C ILE A 83 -6.66 -19.77 -7.31
N ASP A 84 -5.78 -20.55 -6.69
CA ASP A 84 -6.12 -21.86 -6.14
C ASP A 84 -6.72 -21.68 -4.75
N ARG A 85 -8.00 -22.08 -4.59
CA ARG A 85 -8.77 -22.00 -3.34
C ARG A 85 -9.25 -23.35 -2.84
N ARG A 86 -8.64 -24.45 -3.28
CA ARG A 86 -9.05 -25.81 -2.89
C ARG A 86 -8.88 -26.08 -1.39
N SER A 87 -7.96 -25.38 -0.74
CA SER A 87 -7.74 -25.45 0.72
C SER A 87 -8.47 -24.34 1.46
N TYR A 88 -9.17 -24.68 2.54
CA TYR A 88 -9.81 -23.68 3.40
C TYR A 88 -8.74 -22.90 4.20
N LYS A 89 -8.77 -21.56 4.13
CA LYS A 89 -7.82 -20.61 4.77
C LYS A 89 -6.37 -20.67 4.26
N GLY A 90 -6.14 -21.19 3.06
CA GLY A 90 -4.88 -21.03 2.33
C GLY A 90 -5.19 -20.89 0.85
N PHE A 91 -4.58 -19.91 0.17
CA PHE A 91 -4.67 -19.82 -1.28
C PHE A 91 -3.27 -19.66 -1.84
N SER A 92 -3.07 -20.18 -3.05
CA SER A 92 -1.92 -19.83 -3.87
C SER A 92 -2.42 -18.99 -5.03
N ALA A 93 -1.84 -17.82 -5.22
CA ALA A 93 -2.13 -16.94 -6.34
C ALA A 93 -0.94 -16.92 -7.29
N VAL A 94 -1.17 -17.29 -8.54
CA VAL A 94 -0.20 -17.08 -9.61
C VAL A 94 -0.66 -15.85 -10.38
N TYR A 95 0.10 -14.78 -10.25
CA TYR A 95 -0.07 -13.63 -11.11
C TYR A 95 0.60 -13.95 -12.45
N GLY A 96 -0.18 -13.81 -13.52
CA GLY A 96 0.32 -13.89 -14.89
C GLY A 96 1.55 -13.00 -15.12
N GLN A 97 2.27 -13.24 -16.22
CA GLN A 97 3.34 -12.34 -16.63
C GLN A 97 2.81 -10.90 -16.72
N GLN A 98 3.19 -10.05 -15.76
CA GLN A 98 2.79 -8.65 -15.75
C GLN A 98 3.52 -7.84 -16.83
N LEU A 99 4.69 -8.33 -17.27
CA LEU A 99 5.44 -7.89 -18.44
C LEU A 99 5.92 -9.15 -19.21
N ALA A 100 5.85 -9.16 -20.54
CA ALA A 100 6.16 -10.33 -21.38
C ALA A 100 7.58 -10.90 -21.15
N ASP A 101 8.49 -10.06 -20.65
CA ASP A 101 9.91 -10.37 -20.44
C ASP A 101 10.29 -10.65 -18.98
N THR A 102 9.36 -10.54 -18.04
CA THR A 102 9.64 -10.78 -16.61
C THR A 102 9.13 -12.14 -16.13
N GLY A 103 9.70 -12.59 -15.02
CA GLY A 103 9.23 -13.75 -14.25
C GLY A 103 7.81 -13.60 -13.72
N GLN A 104 7.24 -14.70 -13.23
CA GLN A 104 5.90 -14.71 -12.63
C GLN A 104 5.97 -14.45 -11.12
N ILE A 105 4.93 -13.81 -10.57
CA ILE A 105 4.77 -13.64 -9.13
C ILE A 105 3.85 -14.77 -8.64
N ILE A 106 4.31 -15.51 -7.63
CA ILE A 106 3.56 -16.58 -6.97
C ILE A 106 3.44 -16.21 -5.49
N ALA A 107 2.22 -16.08 -4.99
CA ALA A 107 1.91 -15.72 -3.61
C ALA A 107 1.10 -16.81 -2.89
#